data_AF-A0A7X8FST5-F1
#
_entry.id   AF-A0A7X8FST5-F1
#
_cell.length_a   1.000
_cell.length_b   1.000
_cell.length_c   1.000
_cell.angle_alpha   90.00
_cell.angle_beta   90.00
_cell.angle_gamma   90.00
#
_symmetry.space_group_name_H-M   'P 1'
#
loop_
_entity.id
_entity.type
_entity.pdbx_description
1 polymer ?
#
loop_
_entity_poly.entity_id
_entity_poly.type
_entity_poly.pdbx_seq_one_letter_code
_entity_poly.pdbx_strand_id
1 'polypeptide(L)'
;MDVTKMMALARPDNLAALRLQTDDYWHKMNSKQKDYYIQGSLAAGDALAAGFHAEEKVWSIQSLSEKYGIRVRKDTRELDTEYPDFSGRWQAERRIIYLHAGIAHRLIELMQTFNRTITEEEVFRFLFLRAFFMPYAEEKGGFPSASLEPVSVRVLFTEKAFPVKMTDKAAAERFVDQVAGFPVPAGLLPFLVLIKNGQTNCQQVIDLLNGGKNHEDGHRD
;
A
#
# COMPACT_ATOMS: atom_id res chain seq x y z
N MET A 1 -9.00 8.92 -20.95
CA MET A 1 -7.90 8.27 -20.20
C MET A 1 -8.49 7.08 -19.46
N ASP A 2 -8.15 5.85 -19.85
CA ASP A 2 -8.86 4.65 -19.40
C ASP A 2 -8.30 4.10 -18.07
N VAL A 3 -8.49 4.86 -16.99
CA VAL A 3 -8.23 4.38 -15.62
C VAL A 3 -9.11 3.19 -15.26
N THR A 4 -10.29 3.10 -15.86
CA THR A 4 -11.21 1.97 -15.65
C THR A 4 -10.56 0.64 -16.02
N LYS A 5 -9.86 0.58 -17.16
CA LYS A 5 -9.10 -0.61 -17.55
C LYS A 5 -7.91 -0.88 -16.63
N MET A 6 -7.19 0.13 -16.18
CA MET A 6 -6.13 -0.05 -15.18
C MET A 6 -6.67 -0.64 -13.87
N MET A 7 -7.77 -0.09 -13.36
CA MET A 7 -8.42 -0.61 -12.14
C MET A 7 -8.92 -2.04 -12.32
N ALA A 8 -9.46 -2.40 -13.49
CA ALA A 8 -9.87 -3.77 -13.77
C ALA A 8 -8.70 -4.77 -13.77
N LEU A 9 -7.49 -4.31 -14.14
CA LEU A 9 -6.26 -5.11 -14.18
C LEU A 9 -5.43 -5.03 -12.89
N ALA A 10 -5.78 -4.10 -11.99
CA ALA A 10 -5.15 -3.88 -10.69
C ALA A 10 -5.55 -4.96 -9.68
N ARG A 11 -5.33 -6.23 -10.06
CA ARG A 11 -5.59 -7.39 -9.21
C ARG A 11 -4.68 -7.34 -7.96
N PRO A 12 -5.15 -7.81 -6.80
CA PRO A 12 -4.38 -7.72 -5.55
C PRO A 12 -2.99 -8.36 -5.62
N ASP A 13 -2.86 -9.50 -6.30
CA ASP A 13 -1.60 -10.19 -6.55
C ASP A 13 -0.61 -9.34 -7.36
N ASN A 14 -1.07 -8.71 -8.44
CA ASN A 14 -0.25 -7.83 -9.27
C ASN A 14 0.23 -6.60 -8.47
N LEU A 15 -0.66 -5.95 -7.72
CA LEU A 15 -0.31 -4.78 -6.91
C LEU A 15 0.66 -5.15 -5.78
N ALA A 16 0.41 -6.28 -5.09
CA ALA A 16 1.32 -6.78 -4.06
C ALA A 16 2.70 -7.12 -4.65
N ALA A 17 2.76 -7.76 -5.82
CA ALA A 17 4.01 -8.04 -6.51
C ALA A 17 4.78 -6.75 -6.84
N LEU A 18 4.09 -5.72 -7.37
CA LEU A 18 4.70 -4.42 -7.66
C LEU A 18 5.21 -3.72 -6.41
N ARG A 19 4.49 -3.83 -5.29
CA ARG A 19 4.94 -3.30 -4.01
C ARG A 19 6.16 -4.06 -3.48
N LEU A 20 6.17 -5.38 -3.57
CA LEU A 20 7.26 -6.22 -3.08
C LEU A 20 8.52 -6.11 -3.95
N GLN A 21 8.40 -5.72 -5.22
CA GLN A 21 9.54 -5.43 -6.09
C GLN A 21 10.43 -4.30 -5.59
N THR A 22 9.93 -3.42 -4.70
CA THR A 22 10.73 -2.35 -4.08
C THR A 22 11.49 -2.82 -2.83
N ASP A 23 11.42 -4.11 -2.49
CA ASP A 23 12.20 -4.69 -1.39
C ASP A 23 13.62 -5.03 -1.85
N ASP A 24 14.62 -4.73 -1.02
CA ASP A 24 16.03 -4.94 -1.31
C ASP A 24 16.38 -6.39 -1.68
N TYR A 25 15.58 -7.36 -1.23
CA TYR A 25 15.86 -8.79 -1.42
C TYR A 25 15.00 -9.45 -2.49
N TRP A 26 14.07 -8.73 -3.12
CA TRP A 26 13.14 -9.30 -4.11
C TRP A 26 13.83 -10.00 -5.28
N HIS A 27 14.90 -9.40 -5.79
CA HIS A 27 15.66 -9.92 -6.93
C HIS A 27 16.44 -11.20 -6.61
N LYS A 28 16.56 -11.57 -5.32
CA LYS A 28 17.25 -12.79 -4.86
C LYS A 28 16.31 -13.98 -4.69
N MET A 29 15.00 -13.77 -4.83
CA MET A 29 13.97 -14.79 -4.67
C MET A 29 13.67 -15.50 -5.98
N ASN A 30 13.44 -16.81 -5.92
CA ASN A 30 12.83 -17.55 -7.02
C ASN A 30 11.30 -17.30 -7.10
N SER A 31 10.64 -17.80 -8.15
CA SER A 31 9.20 -17.60 -8.36
C SER A 31 8.35 -18.12 -7.19
N LYS A 32 8.64 -19.32 -6.66
CA LYS A 32 7.90 -19.88 -5.53
C LYS A 32 8.01 -19.03 -4.26
N GLN A 33 9.19 -18.47 -4.00
CA GLN A 33 9.41 -17.55 -2.88
C GLN A 33 8.65 -16.25 -3.08
N LYS A 34 8.69 -15.67 -4.30
CA LYS A 34 7.92 -14.47 -4.64
C LYS A 34 6.42 -14.69 -4.42
N ASP A 35 5.88 -15.81 -4.91
CA ASP A 35 4.48 -16.18 -4.73
C ASP A 35 4.13 -16.35 -3.25
N TYR A 36 5.01 -16.99 -2.47
CA TYR A 36 4.85 -17.14 -1.02
C TYR A 36 4.69 -15.77 -0.32
N TYR A 37 5.55 -14.78 -0.61
CA TYR A 37 5.44 -13.45 0.01
C TYR A 37 4.23 -12.66 -0.49
N ILE A 38 3.89 -12.77 -1.77
CA ILE A 38 2.68 -12.15 -2.34
C ILE A 38 1.46 -12.69 -1.58
N GLN A 39 1.27 -14.01 -1.56
CA GLN A 39 0.10 -14.62 -0.92
C GLN A 39 0.09 -14.38 0.60
N GLY A 40 1.24 -14.48 1.26
CA GLY A 40 1.37 -14.21 2.69
C GLY A 40 0.97 -12.79 3.08
N SER A 41 1.42 -11.79 2.31
CA SER A 41 1.05 -10.39 2.56
C SER A 41 -0.44 -10.12 2.32
N LEU A 42 -1.02 -10.71 1.26
CA LEU A 42 -2.45 -10.59 0.97
C LEU A 42 -3.31 -11.24 2.05
N ALA A 43 -2.96 -12.46 2.45
CA ALA A 43 -3.67 -13.19 3.50
C ALA A 43 -3.63 -12.45 4.84
N ALA A 44 -2.50 -11.84 5.20
CA ALA A 44 -2.39 -11.02 6.40
C ALA A 44 -3.29 -9.77 6.34
N GLY A 45 -3.31 -9.07 5.20
CA GLY A 45 -4.20 -7.92 4.99
C GLY A 45 -5.68 -8.29 5.07
N ASP A 46 -6.07 -9.40 4.44
CA ASP A 46 -7.43 -9.93 4.47
C ASP A 46 -7.86 -10.37 5.87
N ALA A 47 -6.99 -11.06 6.61
CA ALA A 47 -7.28 -11.49 7.98
C ALA A 47 -7.50 -10.30 8.92
N LEU A 48 -6.64 -9.28 8.84
CA LEU A 48 -6.80 -8.05 9.62
C LEU A 48 -8.05 -7.27 9.22
N ALA A 49 -8.38 -7.21 7.92
CA ALA A 49 -9.62 -6.56 7.47
C ALA A 49 -10.87 -7.30 7.96
N ALA A 50 -10.86 -8.63 7.93
CA ALA A 50 -11.95 -9.45 8.46
C ALA A 50 -12.12 -9.25 9.97
N GLY A 51 -11.02 -9.24 10.73
CA GLY A 51 -11.04 -8.91 12.16
C GLY A 51 -11.57 -7.50 12.42
N PHE A 52 -11.16 -6.53 11.61
CA PHE A 52 -11.64 -5.15 11.71
C PHE A 52 -13.15 -5.08 11.45
N HIS A 53 -13.67 -5.72 10.40
CA HIS A 53 -15.10 -5.72 10.11
C HIS A 53 -15.93 -6.45 11.18
N ALA A 54 -15.36 -7.47 11.82
CA ALA A 54 -16.02 -8.19 12.91
C ALA A 54 -16.13 -7.34 14.19
N GLU A 55 -15.08 -6.58 14.51
CA GLU A 55 -15.01 -5.74 15.71
C GLU A 55 -15.66 -4.37 15.52
N GLU A 56 -15.49 -3.75 14.35
CA GLU A 56 -15.74 -2.33 14.08
C GLU A 56 -16.91 -2.16 13.08
N LYS A 57 -18.10 -2.63 13.45
CA LYS A 57 -19.29 -2.59 12.60
C LYS A 57 -19.64 -1.17 12.11
N VAL A 58 -19.44 -0.18 12.97
CA VAL A 58 -19.55 1.25 12.65
C VAL A 58 -18.36 1.93 13.29
N TRP A 59 -17.54 2.59 12.47
CA TRP A 59 -16.32 3.23 12.94
C TRP A 59 -16.20 4.67 12.44
N SER A 60 -15.51 5.47 13.24
CA SER A 60 -15.03 6.81 12.91
C SER A 60 -13.58 6.94 13.34
N ILE A 61 -12.85 7.89 12.76
CA ILE A 61 -11.48 8.21 13.18
C ILE A 61 -11.43 8.47 14.70
N GLN A 62 -12.43 9.18 15.24
CA GLN A 62 -12.51 9.46 16.68
C GLN A 62 -12.67 8.17 17.50
N SER A 63 -13.61 7.30 17.15
CA SER A 63 -13.85 6.05 17.89
C SER A 63 -12.63 5.14 17.92
N LEU A 64 -11.90 5.03 16.79
CA LEU A 64 -10.67 4.24 16.70
C LEU A 64 -9.53 4.92 17.48
N SER A 65 -9.46 6.25 17.44
CA SER A 65 -8.48 7.02 18.22
C SER A 65 -8.65 6.78 19.72
N GLU A 66 -9.89 6.79 20.21
CA GLU A 66 -10.22 6.54 21.62
C GLU A 66 -9.94 5.08 22.01
N LYS A 67 -10.45 4.11 21.23
CA LYS A 67 -10.30 2.67 21.52
C LYS A 67 -8.84 2.23 21.55
N TYR A 68 -8.04 2.65 20.58
CA TYR A 68 -6.64 2.21 20.43
C TYR A 68 -5.63 3.15 21.09
N GLY A 69 -6.09 4.20 21.80
CA GLY A 69 -5.22 5.18 22.46
C GLY A 69 -4.29 5.89 21.46
N ILE A 70 -4.82 6.27 20.29
CA ILE A 70 -4.10 6.94 19.21
C ILE A 70 -4.54 8.39 19.16
N ARG A 71 -3.58 9.31 19.15
CA ARG A 71 -3.87 10.74 18.91
C ARG A 71 -3.81 11.03 17.42
N VAL A 72 -4.80 11.74 16.90
CA VAL A 72 -4.80 12.19 15.50
C VAL A 72 -4.54 13.68 15.43
N ARG A 73 -3.60 14.10 14.59
CA ARG A 73 -3.29 15.51 14.35
C ARG A 73 -3.37 15.82 12.87
N LYS A 74 -4.12 16.86 12.51
CA LYS A 74 -4.03 17.43 11.16
C LYS A 74 -2.78 18.29 11.08
N ASP A 75 -1.87 17.94 10.17
CA ASP A 75 -0.68 18.73 9.88
C ASP A 75 -0.98 19.62 8.67
N THR A 76 -0.99 20.93 8.91
CA THR A 76 -1.33 21.95 7.90
C THR A 76 -0.11 22.44 7.14
N ARG A 77 1.09 21.93 7.43
CA ARG A 77 2.30 22.32 6.71
C ARG A 77 2.21 21.83 5.26
N GLU A 78 2.55 22.72 4.34
CA GLU A 78 2.79 22.34 2.95
C GLU A 78 4.00 21.41 2.90
N LEU A 79 3.83 20.26 2.27
CA LEU A 79 4.92 19.33 2.00
C LEU A 79 5.41 19.60 0.58
N ASP A 80 6.68 20.00 0.50
CA ASP A 80 7.42 20.24 -0.75
C ASP A 80 7.77 18.97 -1.52
N THR A 81 7.57 17.80 -0.91
CA THR A 81 7.98 16.50 -1.49
C THR A 81 6.80 15.80 -2.14
N GLU A 82 7.03 15.27 -3.34
CA GLU A 82 6.15 14.30 -3.97
C GLU A 82 6.08 13.07 -3.05
N TYR A 83 4.98 12.93 -2.31
CA TYR A 83 4.71 11.74 -1.51
C TYR A 83 3.85 10.78 -2.35
N PRO A 84 4.44 9.78 -3.03
CA PRO A 84 3.67 8.86 -3.86
C PRO A 84 2.80 7.89 -3.04
N ASP A 85 3.11 7.71 -1.75
CA ASP A 85 2.52 6.64 -0.92
C ASP A 85 1.16 7.01 -0.29
N PHE A 86 0.68 8.26 -0.46
CA PHE A 86 -0.60 8.79 0.05
C PHE A 86 -1.07 8.15 1.37
N SER A 87 -0.32 8.37 2.45
CA SER A 87 -0.62 7.81 3.77
C SER A 87 -0.48 8.89 4.84
N GLY A 88 -1.22 8.76 5.94
CA GLY A 88 -0.87 9.43 7.18
C GLY A 88 0.48 8.94 7.71
N ARG A 89 1.09 9.71 8.60
CA ARG A 89 2.35 9.35 9.27
C ARG A 89 2.09 8.84 10.68
N TRP A 90 2.41 7.57 10.92
CA TRP A 90 2.42 6.99 12.27
C TRP A 90 3.73 7.34 13.00
N GLN A 91 3.61 7.75 14.27
CA GLN A 91 4.72 7.95 15.20
C GLN A 91 4.51 7.08 16.45
N ALA A 92 5.19 5.94 16.50
CA ALA A 92 4.98 4.90 17.51
C ALA A 92 5.21 5.39 18.95
N GLU A 93 6.31 6.11 19.20
CA GLU A 93 6.72 6.52 20.57
C GLU A 93 5.70 7.45 21.22
N ARG A 94 4.97 8.21 20.41
CA ARG A 94 3.96 9.18 20.87
C ARG A 94 2.53 8.70 20.66
N ARG A 95 2.35 7.55 20.00
CA ARG A 95 1.08 7.05 19.46
C ARG A 95 0.29 8.14 18.74
N ILE A 96 0.91 8.81 17.76
CA ILE A 96 0.26 9.87 16.97
C ILE A 96 0.18 9.47 15.50
N ILE A 97 -0.97 9.67 14.86
CA ILE A 97 -1.13 9.70 13.41
C ILE A 97 -1.25 11.16 12.96
N TYR A 98 -0.34 11.57 12.07
CA TYR A 98 -0.44 12.87 11.40
C TYR A 98 -1.12 12.71 10.05
N LEU A 99 -2.19 13.49 9.84
CA LEU A 99 -2.91 13.57 8.57
C LEU A 99 -2.58 14.91 7.91
N HIS A 100 -1.84 14.86 6.80
CA HIS A 100 -1.36 16.06 6.13
C HIS A 100 -2.40 16.62 5.17
N ALA A 101 -2.84 17.86 5.39
CA ALA A 101 -3.86 18.50 4.55
C ALA A 101 -3.38 18.65 3.09
N GLY A 102 -2.11 18.97 2.88
CA GLY A 102 -1.52 19.03 1.53
C GLY A 102 -1.55 17.69 0.78
N ILE A 103 -1.40 16.57 1.47
CA ILE A 103 -1.55 15.23 0.86
C ILE A 103 -3.01 15.00 0.48
N ALA A 104 -3.95 15.39 1.34
CA ALA A 104 -5.37 15.26 1.08
C ALA A 104 -5.80 16.04 -0.17
N HIS A 105 -5.44 17.33 -0.26
CA HIS A 105 -5.72 18.16 -1.43
C HIS A 105 -5.15 17.56 -2.72
N ARG A 106 -3.88 17.13 -2.71
CA ARG A 106 -3.25 16.50 -3.88
C ARG A 106 -3.95 15.22 -4.30
N LEU A 107 -4.44 14.41 -3.36
CA LEU A 107 -5.19 13.20 -3.67
C LEU A 107 -6.56 13.52 -4.27
N ILE A 108 -7.25 14.55 -3.78
CA ILE A 108 -8.51 15.04 -4.38
C ILE A 108 -8.26 15.50 -5.82
N GLU A 109 -7.25 16.34 -6.06
CA GLU A 109 -6.87 16.79 -7.40
C GLU A 109 -6.50 15.62 -8.33
N LEU A 110 -5.78 14.63 -7.80
CA LEU A 110 -5.43 13.42 -8.54
C LEU A 110 -6.70 12.70 -8.97
N MET A 111 -7.64 12.45 -8.05
CA MET A 111 -8.91 11.80 -8.37
C MET A 111 -9.72 12.59 -9.41
N GLN A 112 -9.78 13.92 -9.29
CA GLN A 112 -10.44 14.79 -10.26
C GLN A 112 -9.83 14.70 -11.66
N THR A 113 -8.49 14.63 -11.75
CA THR A 113 -7.76 14.43 -13.03
C THR A 113 -8.22 13.16 -13.78
N PHE A 114 -8.65 12.15 -13.02
CA PHE A 114 -9.13 10.87 -13.56
C PHE A 114 -10.66 10.72 -13.48
N ASN A 115 -11.41 11.83 -13.44
CA ASN A 115 -12.88 11.88 -13.41
C ASN A 115 -13.50 11.08 -12.26
N ARG A 116 -12.86 11.10 -11.08
CA ARG A 116 -13.39 10.54 -9.84
C ARG A 116 -13.67 11.68 -8.86
N THR A 117 -14.87 11.69 -8.32
CA THR A 117 -15.26 12.63 -7.26
C THR A 117 -15.06 11.95 -5.92
N ILE A 118 -14.36 12.63 -5.01
CA ILE A 118 -14.14 12.18 -3.65
C ILE A 118 -14.19 13.38 -2.70
N THR A 119 -14.73 13.16 -1.51
CA THR A 119 -14.79 14.16 -0.44
C THR A 119 -13.50 14.20 0.37
N GLU A 120 -13.27 15.33 1.02
CA GLU A 120 -12.14 15.48 1.96
C GLU A 120 -12.23 14.48 3.11
N GLU A 121 -13.45 14.16 3.57
CA GLU A 121 -13.68 13.17 4.62
C GLU A 121 -13.24 11.76 4.19
N GLU A 122 -13.64 11.31 3.00
CA GLU A 122 -13.23 10.00 2.46
C GLU A 122 -11.71 9.91 2.30
N VAL A 123 -11.07 11.00 1.87
CA VAL A 123 -9.61 11.08 1.78
C VAL A 123 -8.95 10.99 3.14
N PHE A 124 -9.42 11.74 4.14
CA PHE A 124 -8.86 11.63 5.49
C PHE A 124 -9.07 10.25 6.11
N ARG A 125 -10.22 9.62 5.88
CA ARG A 125 -10.49 8.23 6.29
C ARG A 125 -9.49 7.27 5.66
N PHE A 126 -9.24 7.40 4.35
CA PHE A 126 -8.25 6.60 3.64
C PHE A 126 -6.83 6.81 4.18
N LEU A 127 -6.39 8.07 4.31
CA LEU A 127 -5.06 8.41 4.84
C LEU A 127 -4.87 7.91 6.28
N PHE A 128 -5.93 8.02 7.10
CA PHE A 128 -5.94 7.49 8.46
C PHE A 128 -5.81 5.98 8.48
N LEU A 129 -6.64 5.25 7.73
CA LEU A 129 -6.61 3.79 7.71
C LEU A 129 -5.26 3.22 7.25
N ARG A 130 -4.60 3.85 6.27
CA ARG A 130 -3.25 3.45 5.83
C ARG A 130 -2.22 3.58 6.94
N ALA A 131 -2.31 4.63 7.76
CA ALA A 131 -1.42 4.82 8.91
C ALA A 131 -1.82 3.95 10.11
N PHE A 132 -3.12 3.78 10.32
CA PHE A 132 -3.73 3.03 11.42
C PHE A 132 -3.45 1.53 11.33
N PHE A 133 -3.22 1.00 10.14
CA PHE A 133 -2.77 -0.38 9.96
C PHE A 133 -1.60 -0.74 10.88
N MET A 134 -0.64 0.16 11.05
CA MET A 134 0.56 -0.12 11.86
C MET A 134 0.24 -0.44 13.32
N PRO A 135 -0.40 0.44 14.10
CA PRO A 135 -0.78 0.12 15.48
C PRO A 135 -1.84 -0.98 15.57
N TYR A 136 -2.71 -1.13 14.56
CA TYR A 136 -3.72 -2.19 14.56
C TYR A 136 -3.10 -3.59 14.39
N ALA A 137 -2.19 -3.75 13.43
CA ALA A 137 -1.47 -4.99 13.21
C ALA A 137 -0.61 -5.39 14.43
N GLU A 138 0.05 -4.40 15.05
CA GLU A 138 0.83 -4.60 16.28
C GLU A 138 -0.03 -5.19 17.42
N GLU A 139 -1.29 -4.75 17.55
CA GLU A 139 -2.20 -5.25 18.58
C GLU A 139 -2.81 -6.62 18.26
N LYS A 140 -3.04 -6.94 16.97
CA LYS A 140 -3.92 -8.05 16.57
C LYS A 140 -3.25 -9.29 16.01
N GLY A 141 -1.98 -9.22 15.59
CA GLY A 141 -1.36 -10.41 14.97
C GLY A 141 0.09 -10.24 14.53
N GLY A 142 0.68 -9.07 14.76
CA GLY A 142 2.01 -8.74 14.29
C GLY A 142 2.05 -8.46 12.79
N PHE A 143 3.25 -8.10 12.33
CA PHE A 143 3.49 -7.75 10.94
C PHE A 143 3.83 -9.00 10.11
N PRO A 144 3.41 -9.08 8.84
CA PRO A 144 3.77 -10.22 7.99
C PRO A 144 5.30 -10.39 7.89
N SER A 145 6.08 -9.30 7.89
CA SER A 145 7.55 -9.37 7.86
C SER A 145 8.19 -9.99 9.11
N ALA A 146 7.44 -10.10 10.21
CA ALA A 146 7.85 -10.79 11.43
C ALA A 146 7.38 -12.26 11.48
N SER A 147 6.31 -12.59 10.75
CA SER A 147 5.69 -13.93 10.76
C SER A 147 6.08 -14.82 9.59
N LEU A 148 6.37 -14.23 8.43
CA LEU A 148 6.78 -14.97 7.23
C LEU A 148 8.24 -15.38 7.35
N GLU A 149 8.58 -16.50 6.71
CA GLU A 149 9.96 -16.98 6.68
C GLU A 149 10.87 -15.90 6.06
N PRO A 150 12.00 -15.56 6.68
CA PRO A 150 12.93 -14.59 6.11
C PRO A 150 13.63 -15.16 4.86
N VAL A 151 14.05 -14.28 3.95
CA VAL A 151 14.86 -14.69 2.80
C VAL A 151 16.28 -14.95 3.25
N SER A 152 16.78 -16.14 2.96
CA SER A 152 18.20 -16.43 3.10
C SER A 152 18.99 -15.81 1.95
N VAL A 153 19.96 -14.98 2.33
CA VAL A 153 20.84 -14.26 1.42
C VAL A 153 22.28 -14.60 1.76
N ARG A 154 23.03 -15.03 0.75
CA ARG A 154 24.48 -15.18 0.89
C ARG A 154 25.13 -13.79 0.99
N VAL A 155 25.78 -13.54 2.11
CA VAL A 155 26.59 -12.34 2.38
C VAL A 155 28.02 -12.81 2.63
N LEU A 156 28.90 -12.59 1.65
CA LEU A 156 30.28 -13.09 1.65
C LEU A 156 30.32 -14.61 1.87
N PHE A 157 31.08 -15.07 2.86
CA PHE A 157 31.27 -16.47 3.23
C PHE A 157 30.18 -17.01 4.19
N THR A 158 29.11 -16.24 4.43
CA THR A 158 28.03 -16.58 5.37
C THR A 158 26.66 -16.46 4.73
N GLU A 159 25.69 -17.22 5.22
CA GLU A 159 24.27 -17.06 4.87
C GLU A 159 23.58 -16.31 5.99
N LYS A 160 22.81 -15.27 5.64
CA LYS A 160 22.05 -14.46 6.61
C LYS A 160 20.59 -14.39 6.18
N ALA A 161 19.71 -14.51 7.15
CA ALA A 161 18.27 -14.43 6.95
C ALA A 161 17.81 -12.98 7.14
N PHE A 162 17.06 -12.44 6.16
CA PHE A 162 16.52 -11.09 6.21
C PHE A 162 15.00 -11.08 6.05
N PRO A 163 14.26 -10.31 6.87
CA PRO A 163 12.83 -10.14 6.69
C PRO A 163 12.55 -9.32 5.43
N VAL A 164 11.47 -9.68 4.72
CA VAL A 164 10.97 -8.91 3.56
C VAL A 164 10.07 -7.82 4.10
N LYS A 165 10.55 -6.58 4.20
CA LYS A 165 9.81 -5.50 4.87
C LYS A 165 8.64 -4.97 4.05
N MET A 166 8.70 -5.07 2.73
CA MET A 166 7.61 -4.61 1.87
C MET A 166 6.34 -5.46 1.98
N THR A 167 6.38 -6.64 2.62
CA THR A 167 5.16 -7.41 2.92
C THR A 167 4.22 -6.66 3.84
N ASP A 168 4.76 -5.84 4.75
CA ASP A 168 3.95 -5.05 5.69
C ASP A 168 3.18 -3.96 4.94
N LYS A 169 3.83 -3.32 3.97
CA LYS A 169 3.19 -2.33 3.10
C LYS A 169 2.15 -2.95 2.19
N ALA A 170 2.46 -4.09 1.56
CA ALA A 170 1.51 -4.81 0.71
C ALA A 170 0.25 -5.24 1.50
N ALA A 171 0.45 -5.74 2.72
CA ALA A 171 -0.65 -6.07 3.63
C ALA A 171 -1.46 -4.83 4.05
N ALA A 172 -0.80 -3.70 4.32
CA ALA A 172 -1.47 -2.44 4.64
C ALA A 172 -2.34 -1.95 3.48
N GLU A 173 -1.85 -2.01 2.25
CA GLU A 173 -2.60 -1.65 1.06
C GLU A 173 -3.81 -2.56 0.87
N ARG A 174 -3.61 -3.88 1.02
CA ARG A 174 -4.70 -4.84 0.95
C ARG A 174 -5.76 -4.60 2.03
N PHE A 175 -5.34 -4.36 3.26
CA PHE A 175 -6.24 -4.02 4.37
C PHE A 175 -7.09 -2.79 4.04
N VAL A 176 -6.46 -1.71 3.57
CA VAL A 176 -7.17 -0.47 3.23
C VAL A 176 -8.11 -0.66 2.06
N ASP A 177 -7.74 -1.43 1.04
CA ASP A 177 -8.62 -1.74 -0.09
C ASP A 177 -9.89 -2.50 0.34
N GLN A 178 -9.82 -3.27 1.44
CA GLN A 178 -10.97 -3.99 2.01
C GLN A 178 -11.83 -3.13 2.97
N VAL A 179 -11.27 -2.07 3.55
CA VAL A 179 -11.91 -1.34 4.67
C VAL A 179 -12.32 0.09 4.29
N ALA A 180 -11.52 0.79 3.49
CA ALA A 180 -11.72 2.21 3.24
C ALA A 180 -12.83 2.52 2.22
N GLY A 181 -13.17 1.56 1.34
CA GLY A 181 -14.11 1.80 0.24
C GLY A 181 -13.63 2.88 -0.75
N PHE A 182 -12.31 3.10 -0.85
CA PHE A 182 -11.73 4.13 -1.71
C PHE A 182 -11.94 3.77 -3.19
N PRO A 183 -12.20 4.75 -4.08
CA PRO A 183 -12.57 4.47 -5.48
C PRO A 183 -11.45 3.87 -6.33
N VAL A 184 -10.22 3.80 -5.81
CA VAL A 184 -9.02 3.30 -6.51
C VAL A 184 -8.22 2.44 -5.53
N PRO A 185 -7.69 1.28 -5.95
CA PRO A 185 -6.78 0.50 -5.12
C PRO A 185 -5.57 1.31 -4.64
N ALA A 186 -5.21 1.17 -3.37
CA ALA A 186 -4.16 1.91 -2.70
C ALA A 186 -2.80 1.81 -3.43
N GLY A 187 -2.48 0.62 -3.95
CA GLY A 187 -1.25 0.34 -4.70
C GLY A 187 -1.21 0.95 -6.11
N LEU A 188 -2.34 1.41 -6.65
CA LEU A 188 -2.40 2.04 -7.97
C LEU A 188 -2.10 3.55 -7.92
N LEU A 189 -2.23 4.20 -6.76
CA LEU A 189 -2.04 5.64 -6.60
C LEU A 189 -0.67 6.17 -7.06
N PRO A 190 0.47 5.50 -6.78
CA PRO A 190 1.77 5.95 -7.28
C PRO A 190 1.79 6.05 -8.81
N PHE A 191 1.19 5.09 -9.52
CA PHE A 191 1.13 5.09 -10.99
C PHE A 191 0.28 6.22 -11.55
N LEU A 192 -0.84 6.53 -10.87
CA LEU A 192 -1.67 7.67 -11.24
C LEU A 192 -0.90 9.01 -11.11
N VAL A 193 -0.03 9.14 -10.11
CA VAL A 193 0.85 10.32 -9.99
C VAL A 193 1.84 10.39 -11.16
N LEU A 194 2.50 9.27 -11.48
CA LEU A 194 3.44 9.22 -12.62
C LEU A 194 2.74 9.61 -13.94
N ILE A 195 1.49 9.19 -14.14
CA ILE A 195 0.68 9.56 -15.31
C ILE A 195 0.35 11.05 -15.30
N LYS A 196 -0.14 11.60 -14.17
CA LYS A 196 -0.45 13.04 -14.04
C LYS A 196 0.77 13.90 -14.35
N ASN A 197 1.95 13.45 -13.93
CA ASN A 197 3.22 14.16 -14.11
C ASN A 197 3.88 13.92 -15.48
N GLY A 198 3.27 13.14 -16.38
CA GLY A 198 3.82 12.85 -17.72
C GLY A 198 5.07 11.95 -17.71
N GLN A 199 5.36 11.28 -16.59
CA GLN A 199 6.52 10.38 -16.44
C GLN A 199 6.22 8.98 -16.99
N THR A 200 4.95 8.62 -17.13
CA THR A 200 4.48 7.39 -17.77
C THR A 200 3.10 7.63 -18.42
N ASN A 201 2.55 6.63 -19.10
CA ASN A 201 1.20 6.68 -19.65
C ASN A 201 0.36 5.47 -19.23
N CYS A 202 -0.96 5.54 -19.44
CA CYS A 202 -1.86 4.46 -19.06
C CYS A 202 -1.54 3.11 -19.71
N GLN A 203 -1.06 3.11 -20.96
CA GLN A 203 -0.75 1.87 -21.67
C GLN A 203 0.46 1.16 -21.05
N GLN A 204 1.51 1.90 -20.70
CA GLN A 204 2.69 1.36 -20.01
C GLN A 204 2.32 0.72 -18.66
N VAL A 205 1.41 1.35 -17.90
CA VAL A 205 0.92 0.80 -16.64
C VAL A 205 0.06 -0.45 -16.88
N ILE A 206 -0.79 -0.46 -17.92
CA ILE A 206 -1.57 -1.63 -18.31
C ILE A 206 -0.67 -2.81 -18.68
N ASP A 207 0.39 -2.57 -19.45
CA ASP A 207 1.34 -3.61 -19.87
C ASP A 207 2.11 -4.18 -18.68
N LEU A 208 2.49 -3.31 -17.73
CA LEU A 208 3.09 -3.70 -16.46
C LEU A 208 2.14 -4.59 -15.63
N LEU A 209 0.87 -4.20 -15.50
CA LEU A 209 -0.14 -4.98 -14.76
C LEU A 209 -0.49 -6.32 -15.43
N ASN A 210 -0.29 -6.46 -16.74
CA ASN A 210 -0.44 -7.72 -17.46
C ASN A 210 0.79 -8.64 -17.35
N GLY A 211 1.77 -8.29 -16.52
CA GLY A 211 2.95 -9.11 -16.26
C GLY A 211 4.06 -8.96 -17.30
N GLY A 212 4.13 -7.83 -18.02
CA GLY A 212 5.26 -7.53 -18.90
C GLY A 212 5.49 -8.54 -20.02
N LYS A 213 4.44 -9.24 -20.48
CA LYS A 213 4.49 -10.29 -21.52
C LYS A 213 5.04 -9.88 -22.90
N ASN A 214 5.56 -8.66 -23.05
CA ASN A 214 6.14 -8.17 -24.30
C ASN A 214 7.65 -7.83 -24.22
N HIS A 215 8.33 -8.04 -23.09
CA HIS A 215 9.74 -7.65 -22.96
C HIS A 215 10.74 -8.73 -22.50
N GLU A 216 10.30 -9.94 -22.15
CA GLU A 216 11.23 -11.06 -21.86
C GLU A 216 11.50 -11.98 -23.07
N ASP A 217 10.80 -11.81 -24.19
CA ASP A 217 11.09 -12.54 -25.46
C ASP A 217 12.06 -11.79 -26.39
N GLY A 218 12.71 -10.73 -25.90
CA GLY A 218 13.82 -10.06 -26.58
C GLY A 218 15.10 -10.86 -26.43
N HIS A 219 15.12 -12.04 -27.06
CA HIS A 219 16.26 -12.92 -27.16
C HIS A 219 17.54 -12.15 -27.52
N ARG A 220 18.58 -12.45 -26.73
CA ARG A 220 19.98 -12.40 -27.14
C ARG A 220 20.12 -13.13 -28.48
N ASP A 221 20.68 -12.43 -29.46
CA ASP A 221 21.63 -13.01 -30.40
C ASP A 221 23.01 -12.41 -30.10
#